data_AF-A0A922SP30-F1
#
_entry.id   AF-A0A922SP30-F1
#
_cell.length_a   1.000
_cell.length_b   1.000
_cell.length_c   1.000
_cell.angle_alpha   90.00
_cell.angle_beta   90.00
_cell.angle_gamma   90.00
#
_symmetry.space_group_name_H-M   'P 1'
#
loop_
_entity.id
_entity.type
_entity.pdbx_description
1 polymer ?
#
loop_
_entity_poly.entity_id
_entity_poly.type
_entity_poly.pdbx_seq_one_letter_code
_entity_poly.pdbx_strand_id
1 'polypeptide(L)'
;MQLLVVICRRGVPVGVSQARSATHCTDMRGSTAGLADTLASGSRAHAALLECADALFASLVVAPAVVTYWKSTWTLMDLYVLPDDPVGSAAACAAFGLCCDLLFSVFQTQLSKYLRPERGRLTYYIVSRLCTGVAGVACVGAWRGVWNLLNECTGDSARTLLSTTAAATLSLAALRALRNICAAPFAVAVDSPQDYFDVPTMFRTVGTI
;
A
#
# COMPACT_ATOMS: atom_id res chain seq x y z
N MET A 1 2.17 -6.35 1.34
CA MET A 1 1.57 -5.01 1.62
C MET A 1 1.70 -4.09 0.41
N GLN A 2 0.68 -4.00 -0.44
CA GLN A 2 0.58 -2.92 -1.43
C GLN A 2 -0.17 -1.76 -0.76
N LEU A 3 0.42 -0.56 -0.77
CA LEU A 3 -0.28 0.65 -0.34
C LEU A 3 -1.57 0.76 -1.17
N LEU A 4 -2.70 0.66 -0.49
CA LEU A 4 -4.02 0.53 -1.09
C LEU A 4 -4.45 1.88 -1.69
N VAL A 5 -4.44 2.00 -3.01
CA VAL A 5 -5.01 3.16 -3.72
C VAL A 5 -6.52 2.98 -3.85
N VAL A 6 -7.29 3.61 -2.95
CA VAL A 6 -8.74 3.78 -3.10
C VAL A 6 -9.03 5.18 -3.62
N ILE A 7 -8.91 5.37 -4.94
CA ILE A 7 -9.56 6.50 -5.61
C ILE A 7 -10.99 6.08 -5.93
N CYS A 8 -11.92 6.55 -5.10
CA CYS A 8 -13.35 6.40 -5.29
C CYS A 8 -13.79 7.26 -6.49
N ARG A 9 -13.94 6.68 -7.69
CA ARG A 9 -14.70 7.33 -8.77
C ARG A 9 -16.16 7.46 -8.31
N ARG A 10 -16.61 8.66 -7.98
CA ARG A 10 -18.04 8.98 -7.83
C ARG A 10 -18.73 8.66 -9.16
N GLY A 11 -19.64 7.69 -9.13
CA GLY A 11 -20.74 7.66 -10.09
C GLY A 11 -21.58 8.92 -9.86
N VAL A 12 -21.82 9.66 -10.94
CA VAL A 12 -22.72 10.81 -10.98
C VAL A 12 -24.12 10.36 -10.56
N PRO A 13 -24.75 10.91 -9.51
CA PRO A 13 -26.17 10.72 -9.29
C PRO A 13 -26.94 11.73 -10.14
N VAL A 14 -27.69 11.21 -11.12
CA VAL A 14 -28.82 11.93 -11.72
C VAL A 14 -29.90 12.06 -10.64
N GLY A 15 -30.36 13.29 -10.39
CA GLY A 15 -31.17 13.65 -9.24
C GLY A 15 -32.63 13.19 -9.28
N VAL A 16 -33.29 13.23 -8.11
CA VAL A 16 -34.43 14.12 -7.76
C VAL A 16 -35.16 13.60 -6.49
N SER A 17 -35.62 14.57 -5.68
CA SER A 17 -36.65 14.51 -4.61
C SER A 17 -36.27 14.24 -3.13
N GLN A 18 -35.93 15.33 -2.43
CA GLN A 18 -36.65 15.92 -1.28
C GLN A 18 -37.35 14.97 -0.25
N ALA A 19 -36.86 14.93 1.00
CA ALA A 19 -37.58 15.36 2.22
C ALA A 19 -37.07 14.72 3.56
N ARG A 20 -36.92 15.60 4.56
CA ARG A 20 -37.10 15.43 6.03
C ARG A 20 -35.99 14.84 6.94
N SER A 21 -35.69 15.67 7.95
CA SER A 21 -34.96 15.52 9.23
C SER A 21 -34.75 14.13 9.83
N ALA A 22 -33.52 13.89 10.30
CA ALA A 22 -33.23 13.46 11.68
C ALA A 22 -31.74 13.68 12.00
N THR A 23 -31.48 14.47 13.04
CA THR A 23 -30.15 14.71 13.60
C THR A 23 -29.62 13.42 14.23
N HIS A 24 -28.58 12.81 13.65
CA HIS A 24 -27.81 11.76 14.30
C HIS A 24 -26.33 12.14 14.25
N CYS A 25 -25.80 12.49 15.42
CA CYS A 25 -24.38 12.73 15.62
C CYS A 25 -23.67 11.36 15.58
N THR A 26 -23.00 11.07 14.47
CA THR A 26 -22.09 9.94 14.34
C THR A 26 -20.83 10.41 13.65
N ASP A 27 -19.77 10.40 14.46
CA ASP A 27 -18.35 10.24 14.13
C ASP A 27 -17.94 10.47 12.67
N MET A 28 -17.25 11.60 12.46
CA MET A 28 -16.67 12.00 11.18
C MET A 28 -15.47 11.10 10.85
N ARG A 29 -15.77 9.97 10.23
CA ARG A 29 -14.81 9.18 9.45
C ARG A 29 -14.10 10.12 8.46
N GLY A 30 -12.77 10.14 8.49
CA GLY A 30 -11.88 10.95 7.64
C GLY A 30 -12.11 10.74 6.15
N SER A 31 -13.20 11.30 5.67
CA SER A 31 -13.68 11.20 4.31
C SER A 31 -13.23 12.46 3.60
N THR A 32 -12.46 12.31 2.53
CA THR A 32 -12.16 13.39 1.57
C THR A 32 -13.44 14.07 1.04
N ALA A 33 -14.62 13.51 1.28
CA ALA A 33 -15.92 14.15 1.08
C ALA A 33 -16.13 15.41 1.94
N GLY A 34 -15.67 15.45 3.19
CA GLY A 34 -15.78 16.63 4.06
C GLY A 34 -14.75 17.72 3.74
N LEU A 35 -13.64 17.35 3.08
CA LEU A 35 -12.61 18.28 2.64
C LEU A 35 -13.10 19.13 1.47
N ALA A 36 -13.84 18.55 0.51
CA ALA A 36 -14.47 19.32 -0.56
C ALA A 36 -15.50 20.33 -0.03
N ASP A 37 -16.31 19.93 0.97
CA ASP A 37 -17.36 20.77 1.53
C ASP A 37 -16.81 21.86 2.50
N THR A 38 -15.70 21.60 3.20
CA THR A 38 -15.00 22.63 4.01
C THR A 38 -14.12 23.56 3.18
N LEU A 39 -13.56 23.10 2.04
CA LEU A 39 -12.81 23.93 1.10
C LEU A 39 -13.71 24.74 0.16
N ALA A 40 -14.96 24.34 -0.07
CA ALA A 40 -15.94 25.16 -0.79
C ALA A 40 -16.24 26.49 -0.06
N SER A 41 -15.93 26.57 1.24
CA SER A 41 -16.02 27.79 2.06
C SER A 41 -14.69 28.57 2.16
N GLY A 42 -13.57 28.03 1.65
CA GLY A 42 -12.23 28.64 1.68
C GLY A 42 -11.79 29.19 0.33
N SER A 43 -10.85 30.14 0.31
CA SER A 43 -10.28 30.66 -0.94
C SER A 43 -9.64 29.53 -1.74
N ARG A 44 -10.11 29.30 -2.99
CA ARG A 44 -9.59 28.26 -3.92
C ARG A 44 -8.06 28.27 -4.05
N ALA A 45 -7.43 29.43 -3.86
CA ALA A 45 -5.98 29.58 -3.87
C ALA A 45 -5.31 28.85 -2.68
N HIS A 46 -5.92 28.87 -1.49
CA HIS A 46 -5.41 28.16 -0.33
C HIS A 46 -5.42 26.65 -0.54
N ALA A 47 -6.54 26.11 -1.05
CA ALA A 47 -6.65 24.69 -1.39
C ALA A 47 -5.56 24.26 -2.41
N ALA A 48 -5.43 25.03 -3.50
CA ALA A 48 -4.41 24.76 -4.51
C ALA A 48 -2.97 24.83 -3.96
N LEU A 49 -2.69 25.77 -3.05
CA LEU A 49 -1.39 25.86 -2.39
C LEU A 49 -1.09 24.63 -1.53
N LEU A 50 -2.08 24.12 -0.77
CA LEU A 50 -1.91 22.90 0.02
C LEU A 50 -1.67 21.68 -0.87
N GLU A 51 -2.44 21.53 -1.96
CA GLU A 51 -2.27 20.43 -2.92
C GLU A 51 -0.88 20.46 -3.58
N CYS A 52 -0.42 21.64 -4.00
CA CYS A 52 0.92 21.81 -4.56
C CYS A 52 2.01 21.50 -3.53
N ALA A 53 1.86 21.95 -2.28
CA ALA A 53 2.82 21.68 -1.22
C ALA A 53 2.91 20.18 -0.90
N ASP A 54 1.77 19.48 -0.85
CA ASP A 54 1.71 18.03 -0.63
C ASP A 54 2.38 17.27 -1.80
N ALA A 55 2.10 17.66 -3.04
CA ALA A 55 2.74 17.07 -4.22
C ALA A 55 4.26 17.28 -4.25
N LEU A 56 4.73 18.48 -3.87
CA LEU A 56 6.16 18.77 -3.77
C LEU A 56 6.81 17.96 -2.65
N PHE A 57 6.18 17.83 -1.49
CA PHE A 57 6.68 17.00 -0.40
C PHE A 57 6.73 15.51 -0.79
N ALA A 58 5.66 14.99 -1.39
CA ALA A 58 5.58 13.61 -1.85
C ALA A 58 6.65 13.29 -2.91
N SER A 59 6.90 14.21 -3.84
CA SER A 59 7.86 14.00 -4.92
C SER A 59 9.31 14.22 -4.52
N LEU A 60 9.61 15.22 -3.69
CA LEU A 60 10.98 15.60 -3.34
C LEU A 60 11.52 14.88 -2.11
N VAL A 61 10.65 14.42 -1.20
CA VAL A 61 11.06 13.80 0.06
C VAL A 61 10.62 12.34 0.10
N VAL A 62 9.33 12.07 -0.05
CA VAL A 62 8.78 10.72 0.15
C VAL A 62 9.26 9.76 -0.94
N ALA A 63 9.15 10.13 -2.21
CA ALA A 63 9.54 9.24 -3.31
C ALA A 63 11.05 8.87 -3.26
N PRO A 64 12.01 9.81 -3.08
CA PRO A 64 13.41 9.47 -2.93
C PRO A 64 13.69 8.61 -1.69
N ALA A 65 13.02 8.87 -0.56
CA ALA A 65 13.17 8.05 0.64
C ALA A 65 12.70 6.60 0.42
N VAL A 66 11.57 6.41 -0.27
CA VAL A 66 11.05 5.07 -0.60
C VAL A 66 11.98 4.34 -1.57
N VAL A 67 12.45 5.01 -2.63
CA VAL A 67 13.36 4.42 -3.61
C VAL A 67 14.70 4.02 -2.96
N THR A 68 15.26 4.89 -2.13
CA THR A 68 16.52 4.61 -1.42
C THR A 68 16.37 3.48 -0.41
N TYR A 69 15.28 3.44 0.37
CA TYR A 69 14.97 2.32 1.27
C TYR A 69 14.88 0.99 0.50
N TRP A 70 14.11 0.97 -0.59
CA TRP A 70 13.92 -0.21 -1.41
C TRP A 70 15.27 -0.69 -1.99
N LYS A 71 16.00 0.20 -2.68
CA LYS A 71 17.27 -0.18 -3.31
C LYS A 71 18.33 -0.60 -2.28
N SER A 72 18.37 0.04 -1.11
CA SER A 72 19.30 -0.34 -0.03
C SER A 72 18.97 -1.73 0.51
N THR A 73 17.70 -2.02 0.78
CA THR A 73 17.26 -3.35 1.28
C THR A 73 17.54 -4.44 0.24
N TRP A 74 17.26 -4.15 -1.03
CA TRP A 74 17.59 -5.07 -2.13
C TRP A 74 19.08 -5.37 -2.17
N THR A 75 19.92 -4.34 -2.08
CA THR A 75 21.39 -4.48 -2.12
C THR A 75 21.92 -5.19 -0.88
N LEU A 76 21.30 -4.99 0.28
CA LEU A 76 21.63 -5.74 1.49
C LEU A 76 21.37 -7.24 1.27
N MET A 77 20.26 -7.59 0.62
CA MET A 77 19.99 -9.00 0.26
C MET A 77 20.97 -9.54 -0.77
N ASP A 78 21.45 -8.72 -1.73
CA ASP A 78 22.54 -9.14 -2.64
C ASP A 78 23.81 -9.54 -1.88
N LEU A 79 24.13 -8.80 -0.81
CA LEU A 79 25.38 -8.99 -0.07
C LEU A 79 25.31 -10.15 0.94
N TYR A 80 24.14 -10.40 1.54
CA TYR A 80 24.02 -11.31 2.68
C TYR A 80 23.25 -12.60 2.40
N VAL A 81 22.40 -12.66 1.37
CA VAL A 81 21.56 -13.84 1.12
C VAL A 81 22.17 -14.70 0.01
N LEU A 82 22.82 -15.81 0.39
CA LEU A 82 23.41 -16.81 -0.50
C LEU A 82 24.16 -16.17 -1.69
N PRO A 83 25.23 -15.38 -1.45
CA PRO A 83 25.91 -14.64 -2.51
C PRO A 83 26.53 -15.58 -3.58
N ASP A 84 26.87 -16.82 -3.20
CA ASP A 84 27.48 -17.80 -4.09
C ASP A 84 26.48 -18.61 -4.93
N ASP A 85 25.17 -18.52 -4.62
CA ASP A 85 24.10 -19.24 -5.32
C ASP A 85 22.96 -18.28 -5.68
N PRO A 86 22.98 -17.66 -6.88
CA PRO A 86 21.99 -16.65 -7.26
C PRO A 86 20.57 -17.20 -7.37
N VAL A 87 20.42 -18.46 -7.81
CA VAL A 87 19.11 -19.12 -7.93
C VAL A 87 18.57 -19.45 -6.54
N GLY A 88 19.41 -20.03 -5.67
CA GLY A 88 19.05 -20.29 -4.27
C GLY A 88 18.71 -19.02 -3.50
N SER A 89 19.49 -17.94 -3.70
CA SER A 89 19.23 -16.61 -3.13
C SER A 89 17.88 -16.06 -3.57
N ALA A 90 17.58 -16.11 -4.87
CA ALA A 90 16.32 -15.65 -5.44
C ALA A 90 15.12 -16.46 -4.89
N ALA A 91 15.23 -17.79 -4.88
CA ALA A 91 14.20 -18.68 -4.37
C ALA A 91 13.96 -18.48 -2.86
N ALA A 92 15.01 -18.35 -2.05
CA ALA A 92 14.90 -18.08 -0.62
C ALA A 92 14.24 -16.73 -0.33
N CYS A 93 14.65 -15.67 -1.05
CA CYS A 93 14.03 -14.34 -0.94
C CYS A 93 12.55 -14.36 -1.33
N ALA A 94 12.21 -15.05 -2.44
CA ALA A 94 10.83 -15.18 -2.91
C ALA A 94 9.97 -15.94 -1.90
N ALA A 95 10.45 -17.09 -1.42
CA ALA A 95 9.74 -17.92 -0.47
C ALA A 95 9.53 -17.18 0.86
N PHE A 96 10.58 -16.57 1.41
CA PHE A 96 10.47 -15.79 2.64
C PHE A 96 9.49 -14.62 2.49
N GLY A 97 9.66 -13.82 1.43
CA GLY A 97 8.82 -12.64 1.18
C GLY A 97 7.35 -12.99 1.00
N LEU A 98 7.04 -13.95 0.13
CA LEU A 98 5.67 -14.39 -0.13
C LEU A 98 5.02 -15.04 1.10
N CYS A 99 5.75 -15.89 1.83
CA CYS A 99 5.24 -16.49 3.05
C CYS A 99 4.94 -15.43 4.11
N CYS A 100 5.82 -14.46 4.33
CA CYS A 100 5.59 -13.37 5.27
C CYS A 100 4.38 -12.51 4.85
N ASP A 101 4.28 -12.11 3.58
CA ASP A 101 3.13 -11.33 3.09
C ASP A 101 1.80 -12.09 3.24
N LEU A 102 1.79 -13.41 2.99
CA LEU A 102 0.62 -14.27 3.20
C LEU A 102 0.26 -14.37 4.68
N LEU A 103 1.24 -14.60 5.56
CA LEU A 103 1.02 -14.66 7.00
C LEU A 103 0.47 -13.34 7.54
N PHE A 104 1.03 -12.20 7.14
CA PHE A 104 0.50 -10.89 7.52
C PHE A 104 -0.93 -10.69 7.04
N SER A 105 -1.25 -11.13 5.82
CA SER A 105 -2.60 -11.03 5.27
C SER A 105 -3.61 -11.91 6.03
N VAL A 106 -3.21 -13.13 6.43
CA VAL A 106 -4.08 -14.06 7.19
C VAL A 106 -4.26 -13.60 8.63
N PHE A 107 -3.18 -13.19 9.30
CA PHE A 107 -3.21 -12.80 10.71
C PHE A 107 -3.59 -11.34 10.95
N GLN A 108 -3.82 -10.56 9.90
CA GLN A 108 -4.13 -9.13 9.99
C GLN A 108 -5.27 -8.83 10.98
N THR A 109 -6.36 -9.58 10.92
CA THR A 109 -7.55 -9.42 11.78
C THR A 109 -7.28 -9.79 13.23
N GLN A 110 -6.40 -10.76 13.47
CA GLN A 110 -5.99 -11.14 14.81
C GLN A 110 -5.04 -10.10 15.40
N LEU A 111 -4.06 -9.64 14.62
CA LEU A 111 -3.14 -8.57 14.98
C LEU A 111 -3.91 -7.30 15.35
N SER A 112 -4.94 -6.90 14.59
CA SER A 112 -5.76 -5.73 14.89
C SER A 112 -6.57 -5.87 16.19
N LYS A 113 -7.01 -7.09 16.53
CA LYS A 113 -7.72 -7.37 17.80
C LYS A 113 -6.78 -7.27 19.02
N TYR A 114 -5.55 -7.78 18.91
CA TYR A 114 -4.60 -7.82 20.03
C TYR A 114 -3.81 -6.52 20.20
N LEU A 115 -3.41 -5.86 19.10
CA LEU A 115 -2.61 -4.63 19.11
C LEU A 115 -3.52 -3.41 19.01
N ARG A 116 -4.28 -3.15 20.09
CA ARG A 116 -5.04 -1.90 20.25
C ARG A 116 -4.26 -0.88 21.06
N PRO A 117 -4.27 0.41 20.69
CA PRO A 117 -3.61 1.48 21.44
C PRO A 117 -4.04 1.52 22.92
N GLU A 118 -5.28 1.11 23.19
CA GLU A 118 -5.94 1.13 24.50
C GLU A 118 -5.38 0.10 25.50
N ARG A 119 -4.79 -1.01 25.03
CA ARG A 119 -4.22 -2.05 25.92
C ARG A 119 -2.77 -1.77 26.34
N GLY A 120 -2.06 -0.91 25.62
CA GLY A 120 -0.67 -0.60 25.91
C GLY A 120 -0.02 0.21 24.80
N ARG A 121 0.06 1.54 24.97
CA ARG A 121 0.58 2.47 23.96
C ARG A 121 2.01 2.11 23.53
N LEU A 122 2.91 1.82 24.46
CA LEU A 122 4.30 1.53 24.15
C LEU A 122 4.44 0.24 23.31
N THR A 123 3.80 -0.85 23.76
CA THR A 123 3.79 -2.13 23.04
C THR A 123 3.18 -1.97 21.66
N TYR A 124 2.07 -1.23 21.55
CA TYR A 124 1.44 -0.93 20.26
C TYR A 124 2.42 -0.24 19.31
N TYR A 125 3.09 0.84 19.74
CA TYR A 125 4.04 1.55 18.88
C TYR A 125 5.23 0.68 18.49
N ILE A 126 5.86 -0.02 19.44
CA ILE A 126 7.04 -0.84 19.13
C ILE A 126 6.66 -1.98 18.17
N VAL A 127 5.63 -2.76 18.49
CA VAL A 127 5.24 -3.93 17.69
C VAL A 127 4.74 -3.51 16.31
N SER A 128 3.93 -2.44 16.22
CA SER A 128 3.46 -1.94 14.92
C SER A 128 4.64 -1.57 14.00
N ARG A 129 5.64 -0.84 14.51
CA ARG A 129 6.81 -0.43 13.71
C ARG A 129 7.67 -1.63 13.30
N LEU A 130 7.84 -2.60 14.19
CA LEU A 130 8.53 -3.85 13.86
C LEU A 130 7.78 -4.62 12.78
N CYS A 131 6.45 -4.76 12.88
CA CYS A 131 5.64 -5.40 11.85
C CYS A 131 5.81 -4.74 10.48
N THR A 132 5.79 -3.40 10.42
CA THR A 132 5.99 -2.67 9.16
C THR A 132 7.41 -2.80 8.64
N GLY A 133 8.42 -2.80 9.50
CA GLY A 133 9.80 -3.07 9.08
C GLY A 133 9.93 -4.46 8.46
N VAL A 134 9.43 -5.49 9.13
CA VAL A 134 9.47 -6.89 8.63
C VAL A 134 8.67 -7.03 7.35
N ALA A 135 7.45 -6.48 7.29
CA ALA A 135 6.63 -6.56 6.09
C ALA A 135 7.22 -5.77 4.92
N GLY A 136 7.90 -4.65 5.19
CA GLY A 136 8.67 -3.90 4.20
C GLY A 136 9.82 -4.72 3.63
N VAL A 137 10.63 -5.35 4.48
CA VAL A 137 11.74 -6.22 4.03
C VAL A 137 11.21 -7.44 3.28
N ALA A 138 10.16 -8.09 3.79
CA ALA A 138 9.52 -9.22 3.13
C ALA A 138 8.98 -8.84 1.74
N CYS A 139 8.32 -7.69 1.61
CA CYS A 139 7.84 -7.18 0.33
C CYS A 139 8.99 -6.99 -0.67
N VAL A 140 10.09 -6.33 -0.26
CA VAL A 140 11.26 -6.17 -1.13
C VAL A 140 11.87 -7.53 -1.50
N GLY A 141 11.92 -8.46 -0.55
CA GLY A 141 12.42 -9.83 -0.76
C GLY A 141 11.57 -10.61 -1.76
N ALA A 142 10.25 -10.52 -1.69
CA ALA A 142 9.33 -11.14 -2.64
C ALA A 142 9.56 -10.57 -4.05
N TRP A 143 9.63 -9.25 -4.20
CA TRP A 143 9.89 -8.60 -5.48
C TRP A 143 11.25 -8.98 -6.05
N ARG A 144 12.31 -8.91 -5.23
CA ARG A 144 13.67 -9.32 -5.61
C ARG A 144 13.71 -10.77 -6.06
N GLY A 145 13.19 -11.68 -5.24
CA GLY A 145 13.25 -13.10 -5.49
C GLY A 145 12.52 -13.48 -6.77
N VAL A 146 11.29 -12.98 -6.96
CA VAL A 146 10.50 -13.24 -8.18
C VAL A 146 11.18 -12.63 -9.41
N TRP A 147 11.69 -11.40 -9.31
CA TRP A 147 12.38 -10.74 -10.43
C TRP A 147 13.64 -11.51 -10.85
N ASN A 148 14.51 -11.86 -9.90
CA ASN A 148 15.73 -12.58 -10.20
C ASN A 148 15.43 -13.99 -10.72
N LEU A 149 14.45 -14.71 -10.14
CA LEU A 149 14.07 -16.03 -10.63
C LEU A 149 13.51 -15.98 -12.06
N LEU A 150 12.73 -14.95 -12.38
CA LEU A 150 12.26 -14.73 -13.75
C LEU A 150 13.42 -14.46 -14.72
N ASN A 151 14.41 -13.68 -14.27
CA ASN A 151 15.59 -13.34 -15.04
C ASN A 151 16.44 -14.58 -15.35
N GLU A 152 16.70 -15.43 -14.34
CA GLU A 152 17.41 -16.71 -14.51
C GLU A 152 16.65 -17.69 -15.43
N CYS A 153 15.31 -17.73 -15.35
CA CYS A 153 14.49 -18.62 -16.18
C CYS A 153 14.35 -18.15 -17.64
N THR A 154 14.37 -16.84 -17.90
CA THR A 154 13.98 -16.27 -19.21
C THR A 154 15.13 -15.58 -19.93
N GLY A 155 16.21 -15.24 -19.24
CA GLY A 155 17.36 -14.49 -19.75
C GLY A 155 17.09 -13.01 -20.01
N ASP A 156 18.17 -12.26 -20.23
CA ASP A 156 18.20 -10.78 -20.22
C ASP A 156 17.86 -10.13 -21.58
N SER A 157 17.01 -10.76 -22.40
CA SER A 157 16.68 -10.20 -23.71
C SER A 157 15.58 -9.12 -23.61
N ALA A 158 15.70 -8.04 -24.40
CA ALA A 158 14.63 -7.05 -24.51
C ALA A 158 13.28 -7.69 -24.92
N ARG A 159 13.30 -8.75 -25.73
CA ARG A 159 12.09 -9.49 -26.13
C ARG A 159 11.44 -10.23 -24.97
N THR A 160 12.24 -10.81 -24.07
CA THR A 160 11.73 -11.56 -22.91
C THR A 160 11.20 -10.63 -21.84
N LEU A 161 11.85 -9.47 -21.64
CA LEU A 161 11.32 -8.40 -20.80
C LEU A 161 9.98 -7.87 -21.32
N LEU A 162 9.87 -7.59 -22.62
CA LEU A 162 8.62 -7.12 -23.23
C LEU A 162 7.50 -8.15 -23.14
N SER A 163 7.77 -9.43 -23.40
CA SER A 163 6.75 -10.48 -23.36
C SER A 163 6.25 -10.75 -21.94
N THR A 164 7.15 -10.83 -20.96
CA THR A 164 6.79 -11.03 -19.54
C THR A 164 6.03 -9.84 -18.98
N THR A 165 6.44 -8.62 -19.30
CA THR A 165 5.73 -7.39 -18.90
C THR A 165 4.35 -7.31 -19.53
N ALA A 166 4.22 -7.62 -20.83
CA ALA A 166 2.93 -7.64 -21.51
C ALA A 166 2.00 -8.71 -20.92
N ALA A 167 2.50 -9.92 -20.69
CA ALA A 167 1.74 -10.99 -20.05
C ALA A 167 1.26 -10.60 -18.65
N ALA A 168 2.15 -10.08 -17.79
CA ALA A 168 1.80 -9.61 -16.45
C ALA A 168 0.76 -8.49 -16.48
N THR A 169 0.90 -7.53 -17.40
CA THR A 169 -0.05 -6.42 -17.56
C THR A 169 -1.42 -6.93 -18.00
N LEU A 170 -1.48 -7.87 -18.95
CA LEU A 170 -2.72 -8.50 -19.40
C LEU A 170 -3.39 -9.30 -18.27
N SER A 171 -2.61 -10.02 -17.47
CA SER A 171 -3.12 -10.72 -16.28
C SER A 171 -3.70 -9.75 -15.25
N LEU A 172 -3.01 -8.65 -14.95
CA LEU A 172 -3.52 -7.61 -14.06
C LEU A 172 -4.79 -6.95 -14.61
N ALA A 173 -4.87 -6.74 -15.93
CA ALA A 173 -6.06 -6.22 -16.59
C ALA A 173 -7.24 -7.20 -16.47
N ALA A 174 -7.02 -8.48 -16.72
CA ALA A 174 -8.03 -9.53 -16.59
C ALA A 174 -8.56 -9.65 -15.15
N LEU A 175 -7.67 -9.52 -14.16
CA LEU A 175 -8.02 -9.52 -12.73
C LEU A 175 -8.60 -8.17 -12.24
N ARG A 176 -8.69 -7.17 -13.12
CA ARG A 176 -9.10 -5.79 -12.77
C ARG A 176 -8.25 -5.16 -11.67
N ALA A 177 -6.99 -5.58 -11.57
CA ALA A 177 -6.02 -5.20 -10.54
C ALA A 177 -5.00 -4.15 -11.02
N LEU A 178 -5.20 -3.54 -12.20
CA LEU A 178 -4.28 -2.51 -12.74
C LEU A 178 -4.06 -1.32 -11.80
N ARG A 179 -5.01 -1.03 -10.92
CA ARG A 179 -4.88 0.04 -9.91
C ARG A 179 -3.75 -0.20 -8.91
N ASN A 180 -3.31 -1.45 -8.75
CA ASN A 180 -2.24 -1.83 -7.83
C ASN A 180 -0.84 -1.42 -8.35
N ILE A 181 -0.74 -0.91 -9.57
CA ILE A 181 0.52 -0.40 -10.16
C ILE A 181 0.84 1.01 -9.63
N CYS A 182 -0.16 1.74 -9.13
CA CYS A 182 0.05 3.08 -8.59
C CYS A 182 0.90 3.04 -7.31
N ALA A 183 1.95 3.85 -7.28
CA ALA A 183 2.85 4.01 -6.14
C ALA A 183 3.17 5.50 -5.93
N ALA A 184 3.99 5.82 -4.92
CA ALA A 184 4.55 7.16 -4.73
C ALA A 184 5.27 7.63 -6.03
N PRO A 185 5.17 8.92 -6.42
CA PRO A 185 4.60 10.06 -5.69
C PRO A 185 3.09 10.28 -5.92
N PHE A 186 2.43 9.46 -6.74
CA PHE A 186 1.05 9.70 -7.18
C PHE A 186 0.00 9.41 -6.10
N ALA A 187 0.36 8.61 -5.10
CA ALA A 187 -0.48 8.32 -3.95
C ALA A 187 0.38 8.20 -2.69
N VAL A 188 0.07 9.03 -1.69
CA VAL A 188 0.60 8.91 -0.33
C VAL A 188 -0.60 8.73 0.60
N ALA A 189 -0.66 7.59 1.27
CA ALA A 189 -1.65 7.32 2.30
C ALA A 189 -0.91 7.30 3.64
N VAL A 190 -1.38 8.11 4.60
CA VAL A 190 -0.84 8.14 5.95
C VAL A 190 -1.75 7.33 6.86
N ASP A 191 -1.19 6.32 7.51
CA ASP A 191 -1.95 5.49 8.44
C ASP A 191 -2.23 6.24 9.75
N SER A 192 -3.49 6.20 10.19
CA SER A 192 -3.87 6.67 11.53
C SER A 192 -3.58 5.56 12.56
N PRO A 193 -3.29 5.89 13.84
CA PRO A 193 -3.12 4.88 14.89
C PRO A 193 -4.36 3.99 15.10
N GLN A 194 -5.55 4.47 14.73
CA GLN A 194 -6.80 3.73 14.89
C GLN A 194 -7.00 2.72 13.75
N ASP A 195 -6.46 3.00 12.56
CA ASP A 195 -6.66 2.21 11.34
C ASP A 195 -5.44 1.38 10.93
N TYR A 196 -4.36 1.38 11.72
CA TYR A 196 -3.06 0.81 11.34
C TYR A 196 -3.10 -0.66 10.85
N PHE A 197 -3.96 -1.48 11.45
CA PHE A 197 -4.15 -2.88 11.04
C PHE A 197 -5.49 -3.10 10.31
N ASP A 198 -6.25 -2.04 10.05
CA ASP A 198 -7.51 -2.09 9.32
C ASP A 198 -7.25 -1.83 7.82
N VAL A 199 -7.02 -2.91 7.07
CA VAL A 199 -6.95 -2.85 5.61
C VAL A 199 -8.35 -3.06 5.05
N PRO A 200 -8.96 -2.05 4.43
CA PRO A 200 -10.31 -2.17 3.91
C PRO A 200 -10.34 -3.20 2.78
N THR A 201 -11.12 -4.26 2.97
CA THR A 201 -11.31 -5.30 1.95
C THR A 201 -12.31 -4.83 0.90
N MET A 202 -12.22 -5.40 -0.31
CA MET A 202 -13.14 -5.11 -1.42
C MET A 202 -14.62 -5.21 -1.01
N PHE A 203 -14.94 -6.19 -0.17
CA PHE A 203 -16.31 -6.47 0.26
C PHE A 203 -16.78 -5.62 1.45
N ARG A 204 -15.90 -4.78 2.02
CA ARG A 204 -16.21 -3.87 3.14
C ARG A 204 -17.00 -4.54 4.27
N THR A 205 -16.73 -5.81 4.51
CA THR A 205 -17.34 -6.54 5.62
C THR A 205 -16.63 -6.13 6.90
N VAL A 206 -17.34 -5.46 7.80
CA VAL A 206 -16.91 -5.33 9.19
C VAL A 206 -16.84 -6.74 9.76
N GLY A 207 -15.68 -7.14 10.26
CA GLY A 207 -15.49 -8.43 10.91
C GLY A 207 -16.27 -8.48 12.22
N THR A 208 -17.57 -8.72 12.15
CA THR A 208 -18.38 -9.18 13.28
C THR A 208 -18.05 -10.65 13.52
N ILE A 209 -16.97 -10.89 14.26
CA ILE A 209 -16.73 -12.14 14.99
C ILE A 209 -16.46 -11.77 16.43
#